data_AF-A0A3B1A1V8-F1
#
_entry.id   AF-A0A3B1A1V8-F1
#
_cell.length_a   1.000
_cell.length_b   1.000
_cell.length_c   1.000
_cell.angle_alpha   90.00
_cell.angle_beta   90.00
_cell.angle_gamma   90.00
#
_symmetry.space_group_name_H-M   'P 1'
#
loop_
_entity.id
_entity.type
_entity.pdbx_description
1 polymer ?
#
loop_
_entity_poly.entity_id
_entity_poly.type
_entity_poly.pdbx_seq_one_letter_code
_entity_poly.pdbx_strand_id
1 'polypeptide(L)'
;EATEGTPQYGIYMLNLDTQDLDIIDLGSVGKVLRSPVALIARAKPNGIADKTLDATLAAKNGGGGAAILNVKSVYDTDSQGRMGSAALMTGESIPQTSGVADIAAMKNPANADYKTRPARFVRIAKAVPTPSGMGQNDMGETDFEMQQIVGYAEVEPDGSFKIEAPADTPLALTIVDSEGRAFQHHTNWIQARAGETRTCNGCHSSRRGGAINVNPIAGDHPNTLMTATGNETMAETRFRLDATYPIVKSNIIHSDVWAADPGERTADITIDYSGLTTAVPVNGVVNYPEHVAPIWEENRTYTGPTITVGDVTLTNGVTSYSCTTCHNANVADDNADVNFQRSAGLDLGSSVSGGGYVTSYSELMIGDPIIDPSTGLPTITIQPDGQIRISRESPAVSVTSARGSILMAVLYNQALKAPERRINDVLVPISAITVDHSSMTNASERRVINEWVDLGGQYYNTAFVAGAGDDGTYSQSELRTPPSGLSRTVFDSTIQPILIARCAQCHQAFGGNGATGEANAQFSRNRFVLTGNPEGDFNITTTMVSDTTTAANNILLSKPTSTDIAVHPQINGGQAVMSASDADYTTIANWITAP
;
A
#
# COMPACT_ATOMS: atom_id res chain seq x y z
N GLU A 1 48.47 43.99 -19.37
CA GLU A 1 47.64 42.86 -18.92
C GLU A 1 47.86 41.69 -19.86
N ALA A 2 48.02 40.48 -19.35
CA ALA A 2 48.06 39.29 -20.19
C ALA A 2 46.60 38.94 -20.55
N THR A 3 46.23 39.08 -21.82
CA THR A 3 44.96 38.59 -22.33
C THR A 3 45.05 37.08 -22.56
N GLU A 4 44.16 36.34 -21.92
CA GLU A 4 44.03 34.90 -22.08
C GLU A 4 43.64 34.56 -23.53
N GLY A 5 44.42 33.67 -24.17
CA GLY A 5 44.16 33.23 -25.55
C GLY A 5 42.97 32.28 -25.64
N THR A 6 42.48 32.03 -26.85
CA THR A 6 41.39 31.05 -27.06
C THR A 6 41.85 29.66 -26.61
N PRO A 7 41.13 29.01 -25.67
CA PRO A 7 41.53 27.70 -25.14
C PRO A 7 41.46 26.62 -26.22
N GLN A 8 42.47 25.74 -26.22
CA GLN A 8 42.56 24.57 -27.09
C GLN A 8 42.18 23.32 -26.30
N TYR A 9 41.20 22.57 -26.80
CA TYR A 9 40.71 21.36 -26.17
C TYR A 9 41.14 20.13 -26.99
N GLY A 10 41.77 19.16 -26.32
CA GLY A 10 42.13 17.86 -26.88
C GLY A 10 41.23 16.73 -26.38
N ILE A 11 41.27 15.59 -27.05
CA ILE A 11 40.65 14.33 -26.64
C ILE A 11 41.74 13.46 -26.00
N TYR A 12 41.46 12.99 -24.80
CA TYR A 12 42.33 12.07 -24.07
C TYR A 12 41.55 10.80 -23.74
N MET A 13 42.24 9.66 -23.70
CA MET A 13 41.70 8.38 -23.28
C MET A 13 42.35 7.99 -21.96
N LEU A 14 41.53 7.75 -20.94
CA LEU A 14 42.01 7.21 -19.66
C LEU A 14 42.22 5.71 -19.81
N ASN A 15 43.44 5.25 -19.59
CA ASN A 15 43.74 3.83 -19.44
C ASN A 15 43.60 3.45 -17.96
N LEU A 16 42.66 2.56 -17.65
CA LEU A 16 42.36 2.17 -16.27
C LEU A 16 43.38 1.19 -15.67
N ASP A 17 44.13 0.46 -16.51
CA ASP A 17 45.14 -0.50 -16.05
C ASP A 17 46.43 0.21 -15.63
N THR A 18 46.85 1.21 -16.42
CA THR A 18 48.07 1.99 -16.21
C THR A 18 47.81 3.33 -15.52
N GLN A 19 46.55 3.73 -15.38
CA GLN A 19 46.10 4.97 -14.71
C GLN A 19 46.68 6.25 -15.32
N ASP A 20 46.90 6.27 -16.63
CA ASP A 20 47.42 7.39 -17.40
C ASP A 20 46.46 7.85 -18.50
N LEU A 21 46.72 9.06 -19.01
CA LEU A 21 45.95 9.71 -20.05
C LEU A 21 46.71 9.65 -21.38
N ASP A 22 46.22 8.82 -22.29
CA ASP A 22 46.70 8.77 -23.66
C ASP A 22 46.13 9.91 -24.49
N ILE A 23 47.00 10.60 -25.22
CA ILE A 23 46.61 11.69 -26.09
C ILE A 23 46.04 11.10 -27.40
N ILE A 24 44.75 11.30 -27.65
CA ILE A 24 44.10 10.83 -28.88
C ILE A 24 44.17 11.91 -29.95
N ASP A 25 43.91 13.17 -29.59
CA ASP A 25 44.05 14.34 -30.47
C ASP A 25 44.23 15.60 -29.62
N LEU A 26 45.19 16.46 -29.93
CA LEU A 26 45.41 17.73 -29.21
C LEU A 26 44.51 18.87 -29.70
N GLY A 27 43.70 18.63 -30.73
CA GLY A 27 42.91 19.66 -31.41
C GLY A 27 43.78 20.58 -32.28
N SER A 28 43.16 21.55 -32.94
CA SER A 28 43.85 22.56 -33.77
C SER A 28 43.22 23.92 -33.58
N VAL A 29 44.03 24.99 -33.69
CA VAL A 29 43.56 26.36 -33.55
C VAL A 29 42.43 26.67 -34.54
N GLY A 30 41.34 27.24 -34.04
CA GLY A 30 40.16 27.60 -34.83
C GLY A 30 39.18 26.45 -35.10
N LYS A 31 39.41 25.26 -34.54
CA LYS A 31 38.49 24.11 -34.63
C LYS A 31 38.16 23.58 -33.23
N VAL A 32 36.94 23.08 -33.06
CA VAL A 32 36.52 22.37 -31.84
C VAL A 32 36.12 20.95 -32.21
N LEU A 33 36.73 19.96 -31.56
CA LEU A 33 36.30 18.57 -31.66
C LEU A 33 35.12 18.38 -30.71
N ARG A 34 33.97 17.99 -31.25
CA ARG A 34 32.76 17.70 -30.47
C ARG A 34 32.31 16.28 -30.76
N SER A 35 31.82 15.61 -29.73
CA SER A 35 31.20 14.27 -29.82
C SER A 35 32.14 13.16 -30.32
N PRO A 36 33.25 12.87 -29.62
CA PRO A 36 34.05 11.70 -29.96
C PRO A 36 33.20 10.42 -29.83
N VAL A 37 33.14 9.63 -30.91
CA VAL A 37 32.50 8.31 -30.90
C VAL A 37 33.59 7.25 -30.84
N ALA A 38 33.80 6.69 -29.64
CA ALA A 38 34.73 5.60 -29.46
C ALA A 38 34.16 4.30 -30.05
N LEU A 39 34.79 3.79 -31.11
CA LEU A 39 34.49 2.48 -31.68
C LEU A 39 35.44 1.44 -31.11
N ILE A 40 35.02 0.78 -30.03
CA ILE A 40 35.78 -0.30 -29.42
C ILE A 40 35.25 -1.62 -29.97
N ALA A 41 36.15 -2.44 -30.53
CA ALA A 41 35.84 -3.82 -30.84
C ALA A 41 35.50 -4.54 -29.54
N ARG A 42 34.22 -4.80 -29.32
CA ARG A 42 33.76 -5.63 -28.20
C ARG A 42 33.73 -7.08 -28.65
N ALA A 43 34.12 -7.99 -27.76
CA ALA A 43 33.82 -9.40 -27.98
C ALA A 43 32.33 -9.54 -28.28
N LYS A 44 32.00 -10.31 -29.34
CA LYS A 44 30.61 -10.63 -29.64
C LYS A 44 29.98 -11.15 -28.35
N PRO A 45 28.86 -10.57 -27.86
CA PRO A 45 28.17 -11.11 -26.70
C PRO A 45 27.94 -12.60 -26.91
N ASN A 46 28.08 -13.40 -25.86
CA ASN A 46 27.77 -14.83 -25.93
C ASN A 46 26.37 -14.98 -26.53
N GLY A 47 26.28 -15.72 -27.64
CA GLY A 47 25.00 -16.03 -28.24
C GLY A 47 24.21 -16.90 -27.26
N ILE A 48 23.13 -16.38 -26.72
CA ILE A 48 22.17 -17.17 -25.96
C ILE A 48 21.22 -17.76 -26.99
N ALA A 49 21.20 -19.09 -27.10
CA ALA A 49 20.24 -19.76 -27.97
C ALA A 49 18.82 -19.44 -27.51
N ASP A 50 17.91 -19.25 -28.47
CA ASP A 50 16.50 -19.06 -28.16
C ASP A 50 15.98 -20.26 -27.36
N LYS A 51 15.16 -19.98 -26.34
CA LYS A 51 14.47 -21.04 -25.62
C LYS A 51 13.50 -21.74 -26.57
N THR A 52 13.45 -23.07 -26.49
CA THR A 52 12.37 -23.84 -27.11
C THR A 52 11.06 -23.52 -26.37
N LEU A 53 10.07 -23.02 -27.10
CA LEU A 53 8.75 -22.69 -26.57
C LEU A 53 7.79 -23.87 -26.74
N ASP A 54 6.95 -24.09 -25.74
CA ASP A 54 5.88 -25.09 -25.78
C ASP A 54 4.71 -24.60 -26.64
N ALA A 55 4.49 -25.26 -27.78
CA ALA A 55 3.46 -24.89 -28.74
C ALA A 55 2.03 -25.09 -28.20
N THR A 56 1.81 -26.07 -27.32
CA THR A 56 0.50 -26.31 -26.69
C THR A 56 0.16 -25.20 -25.71
N LEU A 57 1.13 -24.80 -24.88
CA LEU A 57 0.99 -23.69 -23.96
C LEU A 57 0.83 -22.36 -24.70
N ALA A 58 1.54 -22.17 -25.82
CA ALA A 58 1.40 -20.99 -26.68
C ALA A 58 0.01 -20.89 -27.34
N ALA A 59 -0.67 -22.01 -27.57
CA ALA A 59 -2.01 -22.03 -28.18
C ALA A 59 -3.17 -21.82 -27.18
N LYS A 60 -2.90 -21.76 -25.87
CA LYS A 60 -3.94 -21.55 -24.84
C LYS A 60 -4.62 -20.18 -24.94
N ASN A 61 -5.73 -20.02 -24.22
CA ASN A 61 -6.47 -18.74 -24.08
C ASN A 61 -6.88 -18.11 -25.42
N GLY A 62 -7.38 -18.94 -26.35
CA GLY A 62 -7.82 -18.47 -27.68
C GLY A 62 -6.68 -17.89 -28.55
N GLY A 63 -5.44 -18.30 -28.30
CA GLY A 63 -4.25 -17.78 -28.98
C GLY A 63 -3.53 -16.64 -28.24
N GLY A 64 -4.05 -16.19 -27.09
CA GLY A 64 -3.34 -15.27 -26.19
C GLY A 64 -2.14 -15.91 -25.49
N GLY A 65 -2.07 -17.24 -25.47
CA GLY A 65 -0.98 -18.02 -24.89
C GLY A 65 -0.96 -18.04 -23.37
N ALA A 66 -0.20 -18.98 -22.84
CA ALA A 66 0.17 -19.05 -21.43
C ALA A 66 1.68 -19.23 -21.29
N ALA A 67 2.19 -19.01 -20.08
CA ALA A 67 3.56 -19.28 -19.70
C ALA A 67 3.59 -20.04 -18.37
N ILE A 68 4.69 -20.76 -18.11
CA ILE A 68 4.92 -21.40 -16.81
C ILE A 68 5.86 -20.54 -15.97
N LEU A 69 5.42 -20.20 -14.76
CA LEU A 69 6.30 -19.65 -13.73
C LEU A 69 6.66 -20.77 -12.77
N ASN A 70 7.96 -21.02 -12.58
CA ASN A 70 8.48 -22.09 -11.74
C ASN A 70 9.44 -21.51 -10.69
N VAL A 71 9.12 -21.61 -9.41
CA VAL A 71 9.99 -21.17 -8.31
C VAL A 71 10.42 -22.38 -7.50
N LYS A 72 11.74 -22.58 -7.36
CA LYS A 72 12.29 -23.76 -6.69
C LYS A 72 12.09 -23.74 -5.18
N SER A 73 12.20 -22.60 -4.53
CA SER A 73 11.67 -22.39 -3.17
C SER A 73 11.55 -20.90 -2.84
N VAL A 74 10.43 -20.48 -2.25
CA VAL A 74 10.25 -19.09 -1.77
C VAL A 74 11.20 -18.74 -0.62
N TYR A 75 11.75 -19.74 0.06
CA TYR A 75 12.72 -19.56 1.14
C TYR A 75 14.17 -19.40 0.66
N ASP A 76 14.40 -19.55 -0.65
CA ASP A 76 15.67 -19.18 -1.29
C ASP A 76 15.68 -17.68 -1.56
N THR A 77 16.42 -16.95 -0.71
CA THR A 77 16.35 -15.49 -0.63
C THR A 77 17.71 -14.83 -0.82
N ASP A 78 17.71 -13.51 -0.97
CA ASP A 78 18.94 -12.73 -1.14
C ASP A 78 19.72 -12.56 0.16
N SER A 79 20.88 -11.89 0.07
CA SER A 79 21.68 -11.55 1.25
C SER A 79 21.00 -10.58 2.21
N GLN A 80 19.88 -9.96 1.82
CA GLN A 80 19.07 -9.11 2.70
C GLN A 80 18.04 -9.93 3.48
N GLY A 81 17.89 -11.22 3.18
CA GLY A 81 16.98 -12.10 3.91
C GLY A 81 15.52 -11.70 3.76
N ARG A 82 15.13 -11.14 2.60
CA ARG A 82 13.78 -10.56 2.40
C ARG A 82 12.64 -11.56 2.62
N MET A 83 12.87 -12.83 2.28
CA MET A 83 11.96 -13.95 2.58
C MET A 83 12.47 -14.85 3.73
N GLY A 84 13.47 -14.37 4.48
CA GLY A 84 13.97 -14.98 5.72
C GLY A 84 13.27 -14.40 6.95
N SER A 85 14.02 -14.24 8.05
CA SER A 85 13.47 -13.78 9.34
C SER A 85 12.78 -12.41 9.27
N ALA A 86 13.20 -11.52 8.35
CA ALA A 86 12.58 -10.21 8.17
C ALA A 86 11.13 -10.30 7.67
N ALA A 87 10.74 -11.43 7.08
CA ALA A 87 9.41 -11.69 6.57
C ALA A 87 8.47 -12.26 7.66
N LEU A 88 8.99 -12.63 8.82
CA LEU A 88 8.23 -13.31 9.88
C LEU A 88 7.60 -12.31 10.85
N MET A 89 6.49 -12.73 11.44
CA MET A 89 5.87 -12.03 12.57
C MET A 89 6.15 -12.77 13.88
N THR A 90 5.81 -12.15 15.02
CA THR A 90 5.95 -12.78 16.33
C THR A 90 5.25 -14.14 16.38
N GLY A 91 5.98 -15.18 16.79
CA GLY A 91 5.49 -16.55 16.90
C GLY A 91 5.74 -17.43 15.66
N GLU A 92 6.22 -16.86 14.57
CA GLU A 92 6.64 -17.63 13.39
C GLU A 92 8.13 -17.97 13.42
N SER A 93 8.48 -19.05 12.72
CA SER A 93 9.87 -19.41 12.48
C SER A 93 9.99 -20.08 11.11
N ILE A 94 11.18 -19.97 10.52
CA ILE A 94 11.60 -20.81 9.40
C ILE A 94 12.71 -21.69 9.99
N PRO A 95 12.57 -23.02 9.99
CA PRO A 95 13.64 -23.89 10.47
C PRO A 95 14.88 -23.67 9.60
N GLN A 96 16.06 -23.71 10.22
CA GLN A 96 17.32 -23.43 9.54
C GLN A 96 18.38 -24.47 9.85
N THR A 97 19.15 -24.82 8.83
CA THR A 97 20.38 -25.60 8.94
C THR A 97 21.52 -24.78 8.34
N SER A 98 22.54 -24.48 9.15
CA SER A 98 23.69 -23.64 8.76
C SER A 98 23.32 -22.25 8.19
N GLY A 99 22.27 -21.62 8.74
CA GLY A 99 21.81 -20.29 8.33
C GLY A 99 20.99 -20.26 7.03
N VAL A 100 20.64 -21.41 6.47
CA VAL A 100 19.76 -21.56 5.30
C VAL A 100 18.49 -22.29 5.72
N ALA A 101 17.36 -21.99 5.08
CA ALA A 101 16.09 -22.66 5.37
C ALA A 101 16.21 -24.19 5.22
N ASP A 102 15.73 -24.92 6.22
CA ASP A 102 15.72 -26.38 6.25
C ASP A 102 14.52 -26.91 5.48
N ILE A 103 14.67 -26.96 4.15
CA ILE A 103 13.64 -27.45 3.24
C ILE A 103 13.31 -28.92 3.52
N ALA A 104 14.28 -29.73 3.96
CA ALA A 104 14.06 -31.15 4.26
C ALA A 104 13.14 -31.34 5.46
N ALA A 105 13.26 -30.50 6.49
CA ALA A 105 12.35 -30.47 7.62
C ALA A 105 10.94 -30.00 7.22
N MET A 106 10.82 -28.86 6.52
CA MET A 106 9.51 -28.26 6.20
C MET A 106 8.65 -29.11 5.26
N LYS A 107 9.25 -29.95 4.42
CA LYS A 107 8.50 -30.75 3.44
C LYS A 107 8.04 -32.11 3.94
N ASN A 108 8.57 -32.57 5.08
CA ASN A 108 8.30 -33.90 5.61
C ASN A 108 7.07 -33.86 6.54
N PRO A 109 5.93 -34.49 6.19
CA PRO A 109 4.72 -34.48 7.01
C PRO A 109 4.88 -34.98 8.45
N ALA A 110 5.85 -35.87 8.68
CA ALA A 110 6.17 -36.39 10.02
C ALA A 110 6.95 -35.40 10.90
N ASN A 111 7.41 -34.28 10.34
CA ASN A 111 8.08 -33.20 11.07
C ASN A 111 7.07 -32.11 11.47
N ALA A 112 7.17 -31.57 12.69
CA ALA A 112 6.32 -30.49 13.16
C ALA A 112 6.39 -29.23 12.28
N ASP A 113 7.53 -28.95 11.67
CA ASP A 113 7.75 -27.77 10.80
C ASP A 113 6.87 -27.76 9.54
N TYR A 114 6.41 -28.95 9.10
CA TYR A 114 5.46 -29.09 8.00
C TYR A 114 4.16 -28.33 8.24
N LYS A 115 3.70 -28.34 9.50
CA LYS A 115 2.44 -27.70 9.90
C LYS A 115 2.60 -26.22 10.20
N THR A 116 3.79 -25.76 10.57
CA THR A 116 4.04 -24.37 11.02
C THR A 116 4.65 -23.47 9.95
N ARG A 117 4.91 -23.99 8.74
CA ARG A 117 5.45 -23.20 7.62
C ARG A 117 4.66 -21.90 7.38
N PRO A 118 5.32 -20.74 7.29
CA PRO A 118 4.62 -19.46 7.21
C PRO A 118 4.07 -19.18 5.80
N ALA A 119 4.83 -19.47 4.73
CA ALA A 119 4.37 -19.27 3.35
C ALA A 119 3.36 -20.34 2.92
N ARG A 120 2.17 -19.93 2.46
CA ARG A 120 1.08 -20.84 2.08
C ARG A 120 0.62 -20.69 0.64
N PHE A 121 0.54 -19.46 0.14
CA PHE A 121 0.06 -19.21 -1.21
C PHE A 121 0.90 -18.15 -1.92
N VAL A 122 0.77 -18.12 -3.25
CA VAL A 122 1.23 -17.02 -4.09
C VAL A 122 0.01 -16.34 -4.69
N ARG A 123 -0.11 -15.03 -4.49
CA ARG A 123 -1.02 -14.14 -5.20
C ARG A 123 -0.33 -13.65 -6.47
N ILE A 124 -1.04 -13.70 -7.58
CA ILE A 124 -0.57 -13.17 -8.86
C ILE A 124 -1.45 -11.98 -9.22
N ALA A 125 -0.82 -10.84 -9.45
CA ALA A 125 -1.48 -9.64 -9.96
C ALA A 125 -0.87 -9.26 -11.32
N LYS A 126 -1.62 -8.53 -12.14
CA LYS A 126 -1.15 -7.91 -13.37
C LYS A 126 -1.26 -6.39 -13.25
N ALA A 127 -0.37 -5.69 -13.95
CA ALA A 127 -0.50 -4.24 -14.07
C ALA A 127 -1.76 -3.89 -14.88
N VAL A 128 -2.45 -2.84 -14.47
CA VAL A 128 -3.50 -2.17 -15.24
C VAL A 128 -2.88 -0.90 -15.83
N PRO A 129 -2.87 -0.71 -17.16
CA PRO A 129 -2.26 0.47 -17.77
C PRO A 129 -2.91 1.77 -17.29
N THR A 130 -2.10 2.76 -16.97
CA THR A 130 -2.60 4.09 -16.57
C THR A 130 -2.97 4.88 -17.83
N PRO A 131 -4.23 5.34 -18.00
CA PRO A 131 -4.63 6.15 -19.14
C PRO A 131 -3.88 7.47 -19.23
N SER A 132 -3.81 8.03 -20.43
CA SER A 132 -3.27 9.36 -20.63
C SER A 132 -4.06 10.41 -19.83
N GLY A 133 -3.36 11.31 -19.14
CA GLY A 133 -3.98 12.40 -18.37
C GLY A 133 -4.31 12.05 -16.92
N MET A 134 -4.19 10.78 -16.51
CA MET A 134 -4.28 10.39 -15.10
C MET A 134 -2.93 10.60 -14.41
N GLY A 135 -2.95 11.37 -13.32
CA GLY A 135 -1.77 11.56 -12.48
C GLY A 135 -1.65 10.46 -11.43
N GLN A 136 -0.49 10.37 -10.78
CA GLN A 136 -0.29 9.48 -9.62
C GLN A 136 -1.30 9.77 -8.51
N ASN A 137 -1.46 11.05 -8.19
CA ASN A 137 -2.45 11.51 -7.24
C ASN A 137 -3.86 11.18 -7.69
N ASP A 138 -4.12 10.81 -8.95
CA ASP A 138 -5.30 10.13 -9.51
C ASP A 138 -5.74 8.87 -8.78
N MET A 139 -4.74 8.02 -8.60
CA MET A 139 -4.90 6.60 -8.33
C MET A 139 -4.89 6.33 -6.83
N GLY A 140 -4.16 7.13 -6.03
CA GLY A 140 -4.09 7.01 -4.58
C GLY A 140 -2.91 7.76 -3.95
N GLU A 141 -2.65 7.50 -2.67
CA GLU A 141 -1.60 8.15 -1.87
C GLU A 141 -0.22 7.46 -1.96
N THR A 142 -0.03 6.49 -2.85
CA THR A 142 1.21 5.69 -2.92
C THR A 142 1.80 5.63 -4.32
N ASP A 143 3.08 5.26 -4.40
CA ASP A 143 3.82 5.11 -5.66
C ASP A 143 3.47 3.83 -6.46
N PHE A 144 2.45 3.09 -6.03
CA PHE A 144 1.98 1.93 -6.78
C PHE A 144 1.11 2.37 -7.97
N GLU A 145 1.25 1.63 -9.07
CA GLU A 145 0.33 1.74 -10.20
C GLU A 145 -0.91 0.86 -9.96
N MET A 146 -1.96 1.06 -10.77
CA MET A 146 -3.16 0.23 -10.72
C MET A 146 -2.85 -1.24 -11.02
N GLN A 147 -3.47 -2.13 -10.26
CA GLN A 147 -3.24 -3.57 -10.33
C GLN A 147 -4.52 -4.39 -10.22
N GLN A 148 -4.54 -5.54 -10.90
CA GLN A 148 -5.66 -6.48 -10.88
C GLN A 148 -5.16 -7.87 -10.51
N ILE A 149 -5.81 -8.53 -9.55
CA ILE A 149 -5.53 -9.91 -9.16
C ILE A 149 -5.94 -10.85 -10.29
N VAL A 150 -5.00 -11.69 -10.73
CA VAL A 150 -5.25 -12.79 -11.67
C VAL A 150 -5.76 -14.02 -10.92
N GLY A 151 -5.18 -14.30 -9.75
CA GLY A 151 -5.60 -15.40 -8.88
C GLY A 151 -4.53 -15.80 -7.87
N TYR A 152 -4.74 -16.99 -7.31
CA TYR A 152 -3.94 -17.59 -6.25
C TYR A 152 -3.51 -19.00 -6.64
N ALA A 153 -2.36 -19.42 -6.13
CA ALA A 153 -1.92 -20.81 -6.16
C ALA A 153 -1.24 -21.20 -4.86
N GLU A 154 -1.16 -22.50 -4.59
CA GLU A 154 -0.51 -23.03 -3.39
C GLU A 154 1.01 -22.94 -3.50
N VAL A 155 1.65 -22.55 -2.41
CA VAL A 155 3.08 -22.77 -2.19
C VAL A 155 3.21 -24.12 -1.50
N GLU A 156 3.91 -25.05 -2.14
CA GLU A 156 4.08 -26.41 -1.65
C GLU A 156 4.92 -26.44 -0.37
N PRO A 157 4.89 -27.54 0.41
CA PRO A 157 5.61 -27.63 1.68
C PRO A 157 7.12 -27.38 1.62
N ASP A 158 7.78 -27.70 0.50
CA ASP A 158 9.20 -27.37 0.26
C ASP A 158 9.44 -25.90 -0.20
N GLY A 159 8.39 -25.08 -0.19
CA GLY A 159 8.38 -23.69 -0.62
C GLY A 159 8.30 -23.51 -2.14
N SER A 160 8.19 -24.58 -2.94
CA SER A 160 8.13 -24.46 -4.40
C SER A 160 6.71 -24.15 -4.89
N PHE A 161 6.61 -23.50 -6.06
CA PHE A 161 5.35 -23.43 -6.81
C PHE A 161 5.63 -23.45 -8.31
N LYS A 162 4.72 -24.05 -9.09
CA LYS A 162 4.83 -24.12 -10.54
C LYS A 162 3.46 -23.99 -11.19
N ILE A 163 3.23 -22.86 -11.84
CA ILE A 163 1.87 -22.42 -12.23
C ILE A 163 1.82 -21.96 -13.66
N GLU A 164 0.63 -22.03 -14.26
CA GLU A 164 0.29 -21.33 -15.49
C GLU A 164 -0.05 -19.88 -15.18
N ALA A 165 0.52 -18.98 -15.98
CA ALA A 165 0.28 -17.55 -15.88
C ALA A 165 -0.01 -16.95 -17.27
N PRO A 166 -0.69 -15.80 -17.35
CA PRO A 166 -0.88 -15.09 -18.61
C PRO A 166 0.45 -14.79 -19.30
N ALA A 167 0.56 -15.17 -20.57
CA ALA A 167 1.72 -14.82 -21.38
C ALA A 167 1.71 -13.33 -21.75
N ASP A 168 2.90 -12.81 -22.07
CA ASP A 168 3.12 -11.46 -22.57
C ASP A 168 2.48 -10.34 -21.71
N THR A 169 2.19 -10.65 -20.44
CA THR A 169 1.54 -9.76 -19.46
C THR A 169 2.53 -9.38 -18.36
N PRO A 170 2.58 -8.11 -17.91
CA PRO A 170 3.37 -7.72 -16.74
C PRO A 170 2.70 -8.23 -15.45
N LEU A 171 3.38 -9.15 -14.76
CA LEU A 171 2.88 -9.82 -13.55
C LEU A 171 3.69 -9.47 -12.31
N ALA A 172 3.01 -9.28 -11.19
CA ALA A 172 3.58 -9.23 -9.85
C ALA A 172 3.22 -10.52 -9.10
N LEU A 173 4.18 -11.03 -8.33
CA LEU A 173 4.02 -12.22 -7.49
C LEU A 173 4.20 -11.82 -6.03
N THR A 174 3.25 -12.19 -5.18
CA THR A 174 3.27 -11.87 -3.76
C THR A 174 3.01 -13.14 -2.96
N ILE A 175 3.94 -13.51 -2.08
CA ILE A 175 3.74 -14.66 -1.18
C ILE A 175 2.87 -14.21 -0.02
N VAL A 176 1.86 -15.01 0.31
CA VAL A 176 0.89 -14.74 1.37
C VAL A 176 0.78 -15.90 2.36
N ASP A 177 0.39 -15.58 3.59
CA ASP A 177 0.21 -16.55 4.67
C ASP A 177 -1.15 -17.27 4.60
N SER A 178 -1.49 -18.07 5.62
CA SER A 178 -2.76 -18.80 5.70
C SER A 178 -3.99 -17.90 5.72
N GLU A 179 -3.83 -16.62 6.06
CA GLU A 179 -4.90 -15.62 6.14
C GLU A 179 -4.96 -14.74 4.88
N GLY A 180 -4.11 -15.01 3.88
CA GLY A 180 -4.05 -14.24 2.64
C GLY A 180 -3.32 -12.90 2.78
N ARG A 181 -2.51 -12.70 3.82
CA ARG A 181 -1.75 -11.46 4.05
C ARG A 181 -0.36 -11.56 3.44
N ALA A 182 0.07 -10.57 2.67
CA ALA A 182 1.40 -10.59 2.05
C ALA A 182 2.55 -10.56 3.05
N PHE A 183 3.65 -11.22 2.70
CA PHE A 183 4.94 -11.06 3.39
C PHE A 183 5.61 -9.76 2.94
N GLN A 184 5.75 -9.61 1.63
CA GLN A 184 6.31 -8.46 0.93
C GLN A 184 5.93 -8.51 -0.56
N HIS A 185 5.89 -7.36 -1.22
CA HIS A 185 5.67 -7.26 -2.67
C HIS A 185 6.94 -7.50 -3.49
N HIS A 186 6.78 -8.17 -4.63
CA HIS A 186 7.80 -8.14 -5.68
C HIS A 186 7.62 -6.86 -6.53
N THR A 187 8.45 -5.86 -6.29
CA THR A 187 8.34 -4.51 -6.90
C THR A 187 8.84 -4.41 -8.34
N ASN A 188 8.88 -5.53 -9.07
CA ASN A 188 9.29 -5.57 -10.48
C ASN A 188 8.31 -6.41 -11.29
N TRP A 189 8.04 -5.97 -12.52
CA TRP A 189 7.20 -6.73 -13.44
C TRP A 189 7.92 -7.95 -14.00
N ILE A 190 7.35 -9.13 -13.78
CA ILE A 190 7.76 -10.38 -14.40
C ILE A 190 6.90 -10.58 -15.65
N GLN A 191 7.53 -10.92 -16.76
CA GLN A 191 6.83 -11.28 -18.00
C GLN A 191 7.43 -12.58 -18.53
N ALA A 192 6.61 -13.42 -19.15
CA ALA A 192 7.09 -14.60 -19.86
C ALA A 192 6.37 -14.71 -21.20
N ARG A 193 7.09 -15.16 -22.24
CA ARG A 193 6.51 -15.30 -23.59
C ARG A 193 5.54 -16.49 -23.62
N ALA A 194 4.62 -16.47 -24.57
CA ALA A 194 3.75 -17.61 -24.83
C ALA A 194 4.57 -18.89 -25.09
N GLY A 195 4.29 -19.96 -24.34
CA GLY A 195 5.06 -21.21 -24.40
C GLY A 195 6.35 -21.22 -23.59
N GLU A 196 6.72 -20.12 -22.92
CA GLU A 196 7.94 -20.06 -22.12
C GLU A 196 7.74 -20.72 -20.74
N THR A 197 8.74 -21.47 -20.29
CA THR A 197 8.95 -21.72 -18.85
C THR A 197 10.01 -20.75 -18.31
N ARG A 198 9.61 -19.96 -17.31
CA ARG A 198 10.48 -19.02 -16.60
C ARG A 198 10.71 -19.53 -15.18
N THR A 199 11.95 -19.91 -14.90
CA THR A 199 12.36 -20.49 -13.61
C THR A 199 13.13 -19.48 -12.78
N CYS A 200 12.79 -19.40 -11.49
CA CYS A 200 13.54 -18.69 -10.46
C CYS A 200 14.00 -19.68 -9.39
N ASN A 201 15.20 -19.48 -8.85
CA ASN A 201 15.68 -20.26 -7.70
C ASN A 201 14.82 -19.98 -6.46
N GLY A 202 14.54 -18.69 -6.22
CA GLY A 202 13.61 -18.25 -5.19
C GLY A 202 13.29 -16.77 -5.29
N CYS A 203 12.77 -16.24 -4.19
CA CYS A 203 12.32 -14.86 -4.08
C CYS A 203 13.51 -13.93 -3.83
N HIS A 204 13.96 -13.26 -4.91
CA HIS A 204 15.13 -12.37 -4.95
C HIS A 204 16.50 -13.07 -4.88
N SER A 205 16.53 -14.41 -4.96
CA SER A 205 17.77 -15.19 -5.02
C SER A 205 18.65 -14.84 -6.24
N SER A 206 19.97 -14.99 -6.09
CA SER A 206 20.94 -14.75 -7.16
C SER A 206 20.69 -15.68 -8.35
N ARG A 207 20.58 -15.09 -9.54
CA ARG A 207 20.43 -15.84 -10.80
C ARG A 207 21.69 -16.59 -11.24
N ARG A 208 22.84 -16.35 -10.58
CA ARG A 208 24.14 -16.96 -10.91
C ARG A 208 24.52 -18.12 -9.98
N GLY A 209 23.67 -18.49 -9.02
CA GLY A 209 23.84 -19.63 -8.12
C GLY A 209 22.87 -20.78 -8.42
N GLY A 210 23.09 -21.92 -7.75
CA GLY A 210 22.10 -23.00 -7.70
C GLY A 210 20.99 -22.67 -6.69
N ALA A 211 19.79 -23.21 -6.90
CA ALA A 211 18.72 -23.08 -5.90
C ALA A 211 19.05 -23.91 -4.65
N ILE A 212 18.49 -23.54 -3.49
CA ILE A 212 18.63 -24.36 -2.26
C ILE A 212 17.80 -25.64 -2.30
N ASN A 213 16.70 -25.64 -3.07
CA ASN A 213 15.85 -26.81 -3.26
C ASN A 213 16.26 -27.56 -4.54
N VAL A 214 17.38 -28.27 -4.43
CA VAL A 214 17.99 -29.13 -5.48
C VAL A 214 18.42 -30.45 -4.85
N ASN A 215 18.93 -31.39 -5.65
CA ASN A 215 19.45 -32.67 -5.15
C ASN A 215 20.48 -32.47 -4.02
N PRO A 216 20.42 -33.24 -2.91
CA PRO A 216 19.52 -34.39 -2.69
C PRO A 216 18.17 -34.02 -2.06
N ILE A 217 17.92 -32.74 -1.78
CA ILE A 217 16.64 -32.29 -1.23
C ILE A 217 15.56 -32.48 -2.29
N ALA A 218 15.62 -31.80 -3.42
CA ALA A 218 14.66 -32.05 -4.51
C ALA A 218 14.79 -33.50 -5.00
N GLY A 219 13.66 -34.18 -5.17
CA GLY A 219 13.58 -35.62 -5.48
C GLY A 219 13.25 -36.54 -4.30
N ASP A 220 13.49 -36.11 -3.06
CA ASP A 220 13.21 -36.89 -1.85
C ASP A 220 11.94 -36.39 -1.16
N HIS A 221 10.79 -37.04 -1.31
CA HIS A 221 9.52 -36.60 -0.69
C HIS A 221 9.07 -37.59 0.41
N PRO A 222 9.75 -37.63 1.58
CA PRO A 222 9.49 -38.62 2.61
C PRO A 222 8.12 -38.45 3.26
N ASN A 223 7.48 -39.56 3.62
CA ASN A 223 6.14 -39.62 4.25
C ASN A 223 5.03 -38.94 3.44
N THR A 224 5.20 -38.87 2.11
CA THR A 224 4.20 -38.28 1.21
C THR A 224 3.51 -39.29 0.31
N LEU A 225 2.37 -38.90 -0.27
CA LEU A 225 1.58 -39.68 -1.23
C LEU A 225 2.14 -39.65 -2.66
N MET A 226 2.98 -38.67 -3.01
CA MET A 226 3.46 -38.47 -4.38
C MET A 226 4.98 -38.66 -4.49
N THR A 227 5.41 -39.47 -5.45
CA THR A 227 6.83 -39.74 -5.68
C THR A 227 7.41 -38.87 -6.81
N ALA A 228 8.56 -38.25 -6.55
CA ALA A 228 9.30 -37.49 -7.54
C ALA A 228 9.87 -38.37 -8.66
N THR A 229 10.09 -37.77 -9.83
CA THR A 229 10.93 -38.35 -10.89
C THR A 229 12.22 -37.55 -11.00
N GLY A 230 13.36 -38.15 -10.62
CA GLY A 230 14.64 -37.44 -10.59
C GLY A 230 14.68 -36.42 -9.46
N ASN A 231 15.09 -35.18 -9.76
CA ASN A 231 15.31 -34.11 -8.76
C ASN A 231 14.20 -33.05 -8.78
N GLU A 232 12.94 -33.49 -8.87
CA GLU A 232 11.78 -32.59 -8.88
C GLU A 232 11.54 -31.97 -7.50
N THR A 233 11.22 -30.68 -7.45
CA THR A 233 10.56 -30.10 -6.27
C THR A 233 9.15 -30.66 -6.11
N MET A 234 8.51 -30.45 -4.95
CA MET A 234 7.13 -30.87 -4.72
C MET A 234 6.18 -30.27 -5.77
N ALA A 235 6.33 -28.99 -6.10
CA ALA A 235 5.54 -28.35 -7.15
C ALA A 235 5.78 -28.96 -8.54
N GLU A 236 7.01 -29.36 -8.86
CA GLU A 236 7.31 -30.01 -10.13
C GLU A 236 6.71 -31.41 -10.22
N THR A 237 6.77 -32.17 -9.12
CA THR A 237 6.12 -33.47 -8.99
C THR A 237 4.61 -33.35 -9.13
N ARG A 238 3.97 -32.40 -8.43
CA ARG A 238 2.52 -32.19 -8.52
C ARG A 238 2.09 -31.68 -9.89
N PHE A 239 2.84 -30.75 -10.51
CA PHE A 239 2.61 -30.30 -11.88
C PHE A 239 2.59 -31.45 -12.89
N ARG A 240 3.43 -32.47 -12.70
CA ARG A 240 3.45 -33.66 -13.57
C ARG A 240 2.28 -34.60 -13.32
N LEU A 241 1.84 -34.74 -12.07
CA LEU A 241 0.86 -35.75 -11.65
C LEU A 241 -0.60 -35.24 -11.65
N ASP A 242 -0.80 -33.95 -11.49
CA ASP A 242 -2.10 -33.30 -11.34
C ASP A 242 -2.26 -32.19 -12.38
N ALA A 243 -3.08 -32.44 -13.40
CA ALA A 243 -3.35 -31.47 -14.46
C ALA A 243 -4.14 -30.24 -13.99
N THR A 244 -4.75 -30.27 -12.80
CA THR A 244 -5.51 -29.15 -12.23
C THR A 244 -4.63 -28.22 -11.39
N TYR A 245 -3.52 -28.73 -10.85
CA TYR A 245 -2.58 -27.97 -10.03
C TYR A 245 -2.07 -26.66 -10.66
N PRO A 246 -1.69 -26.63 -11.95
CA PRO A 246 -1.10 -25.42 -12.54
C PRO A 246 -2.08 -24.26 -12.68
N ILE A 247 -3.39 -24.51 -12.57
CA ILE A 247 -4.43 -23.51 -12.82
C ILE A 247 -4.59 -22.62 -11.59
N VAL A 248 -4.37 -21.32 -11.80
CA VAL A 248 -4.59 -20.29 -10.77
C VAL A 248 -6.07 -20.19 -10.42
N LYS A 249 -6.37 -20.09 -9.12
CA LYS A 249 -7.73 -20.08 -8.57
C LYS A 249 -8.14 -18.66 -8.20
N SER A 250 -9.42 -18.32 -8.30
CA SER A 250 -9.94 -17.02 -7.84
C SER A 250 -9.98 -16.91 -6.32
N ASN A 251 -10.08 -18.02 -5.61
CA ASN A 251 -10.14 -18.09 -4.15
C ASN A 251 -8.87 -18.72 -3.57
N ILE A 252 -8.58 -18.39 -2.32
CA ILE A 252 -7.50 -19.01 -1.55
C ILE A 252 -8.03 -20.35 -1.05
N ILE A 253 -7.54 -21.44 -1.64
CA ILE A 253 -8.01 -22.80 -1.34
C ILE A 253 -6.80 -23.70 -1.14
N HIS A 254 -6.74 -24.34 0.02
CA HIS A 254 -5.75 -25.36 0.35
C HIS A 254 -6.44 -26.63 0.86
N SER A 255 -5.92 -27.77 0.41
CA SER A 255 -6.14 -29.05 1.06
C SER A 255 -4.85 -29.84 1.01
N ASP A 256 -4.55 -30.59 2.08
CA ASP A 256 -3.31 -31.33 2.19
C ASP A 256 -3.33 -32.60 1.32
N VAL A 257 -2.69 -32.51 0.16
CA VAL A 257 -2.54 -33.61 -0.80
C VAL A 257 -1.23 -34.39 -0.64
N TRP A 258 -0.37 -33.99 0.30
CA TRP A 258 0.96 -34.58 0.44
C TRP A 258 1.03 -35.62 1.53
N ALA A 259 0.51 -35.34 2.73
CA ALA A 259 0.70 -36.22 3.87
C ALA A 259 0.06 -37.61 3.66
N ALA A 260 0.87 -38.66 3.80
CA ALA A 260 0.42 -40.04 3.68
C ALA A 260 -0.41 -40.47 4.90
N ASP A 261 -0.02 -40.04 6.11
CA ASP A 261 -0.82 -40.20 7.32
C ASP A 261 -1.85 -39.06 7.44
N PRO A 262 -3.16 -39.35 7.50
CA PRO A 262 -4.19 -38.34 7.75
C PRO A 262 -3.97 -37.51 9.03
N GLY A 263 -3.32 -38.04 10.06
CA GLY A 263 -3.00 -37.30 11.30
C GLY A 263 -1.90 -36.25 11.13
N GLU A 264 -1.11 -36.36 10.06
CA GLU A 264 -0.04 -35.42 9.72
C GLU A 264 -0.51 -34.29 8.80
N ARG A 265 -1.74 -34.37 8.28
CA ARG A 265 -2.29 -33.35 7.39
C ARG A 265 -2.42 -31.99 8.06
N THR A 266 -2.16 -30.96 7.27
CA THR A 266 -2.51 -29.58 7.57
C THR A 266 -4.01 -29.35 7.37
N ALA A 267 -4.56 -28.37 8.08
CA ALA A 267 -5.98 -28.05 7.99
C ALA A 267 -6.32 -27.45 6.62
N ASP A 268 -7.50 -27.79 6.09
CA ASP A 268 -8.03 -27.16 4.88
C ASP A 268 -8.23 -25.65 5.11
N ILE A 269 -7.95 -24.85 4.08
CA ILE A 269 -8.16 -23.39 4.11
C ILE A 269 -9.07 -23.04 2.94
N THR A 270 -10.09 -22.24 3.19
CA THR A 270 -10.92 -21.62 2.15
C THR A 270 -11.21 -20.18 2.55
N ILE A 271 -10.72 -19.23 1.76
CA ILE A 271 -11.02 -17.81 1.90
C ILE A 271 -11.59 -17.32 0.57
N ASP A 272 -12.89 -17.05 0.57
CA ASP A 272 -13.66 -16.55 -0.57
C ASP A 272 -14.43 -15.27 -0.21
N TYR A 273 -15.21 -14.75 -1.16
CA TYR A 273 -16.05 -13.57 -0.94
C TYR A 273 -17.49 -13.92 -0.53
N SER A 274 -17.80 -15.19 -0.24
CA SER A 274 -19.19 -15.61 0.03
C SER A 274 -19.77 -15.02 1.31
N GLY A 275 -18.93 -14.53 2.22
CA GLY A 275 -19.32 -13.83 3.44
C GLY A 275 -19.50 -12.32 3.29
N LEU A 276 -19.34 -11.74 2.09
CA LEU A 276 -19.59 -10.31 1.88
C LEU A 276 -21.08 -10.02 1.72
N THR A 277 -21.54 -8.96 2.37
CA THR A 277 -22.84 -8.31 2.14
C THR A 277 -22.70 -7.02 1.34
N THR A 278 -21.48 -6.46 1.27
CA THR A 278 -21.07 -5.34 0.42
C THR A 278 -20.69 -5.82 -1.00
N ALA A 279 -20.29 -4.89 -1.88
CA ALA A 279 -19.92 -5.22 -3.25
C ALA A 279 -18.72 -6.19 -3.30
N VAL A 280 -18.86 -7.23 -4.12
CA VAL A 280 -17.83 -8.26 -4.31
C VAL A 280 -16.86 -7.84 -5.40
N PRO A 281 -15.53 -7.88 -5.17
CA PRO A 281 -14.52 -7.69 -6.21
C PRO A 281 -14.76 -8.58 -7.44
N VAL A 282 -14.88 -7.97 -8.61
CA VAL A 282 -15.05 -8.68 -9.88
C VAL A 282 -13.75 -8.62 -10.69
N ASN A 283 -13.40 -9.73 -11.34
CA ASN A 283 -12.17 -9.87 -12.11
C ASN A 283 -10.90 -9.53 -11.32
N GLY A 284 -10.91 -9.61 -9.98
CA GLY A 284 -9.74 -9.30 -9.15
C GLY A 284 -9.39 -7.80 -9.06
N VAL A 285 -10.32 -6.92 -9.41
CA VAL A 285 -10.21 -5.48 -9.14
C VAL A 285 -10.65 -5.19 -7.72
N VAL A 286 -9.86 -4.43 -6.97
CA VAL A 286 -10.25 -3.92 -5.65
C VAL A 286 -10.06 -2.41 -5.61
N ASN A 287 -11.17 -1.69 -5.74
CA ASN A 287 -11.26 -0.23 -5.57
C ASN A 287 -11.67 0.12 -4.14
N TYR A 288 -11.05 1.13 -3.54
CA TYR A 288 -11.36 1.52 -2.16
C TYR A 288 -12.81 1.98 -1.98
N PRO A 289 -13.36 2.93 -2.78
CA PRO A 289 -14.72 3.43 -2.56
C PRO A 289 -15.80 2.39 -2.75
N GLU A 290 -15.58 1.44 -3.67
CA GLU A 290 -16.56 0.44 -4.04
C GLU A 290 -16.52 -0.79 -3.12
N HIS A 291 -15.32 -1.24 -2.73
CA HIS A 291 -15.16 -2.54 -2.08
C HIS A 291 -14.71 -2.45 -0.62
N VAL A 292 -13.93 -1.42 -0.25
CA VAL A 292 -13.35 -1.31 1.11
C VAL A 292 -14.16 -0.35 1.98
N ALA A 293 -14.40 0.87 1.52
CA ALA A 293 -15.13 1.88 2.29
C ALA A 293 -16.50 1.40 2.82
N PRO A 294 -17.32 0.67 2.04
CA PRO A 294 -18.61 0.18 2.52
C PRO A 294 -18.50 -0.81 3.69
N ILE A 295 -17.37 -1.50 3.85
CA ILE A 295 -17.15 -2.43 4.98
C ILE A 295 -17.23 -1.66 6.29
N TRP A 296 -16.76 -0.41 6.36
CA TRP A 296 -16.74 0.37 7.60
C TRP A 296 -18.13 0.75 8.11
N GLU A 297 -19.08 0.91 7.19
CA GLU A 297 -20.46 1.30 7.49
C GLU A 297 -21.44 0.12 7.53
N GLU A 298 -20.96 -1.08 7.18
CA GLU A 298 -21.79 -2.28 7.17
C GLU A 298 -22.39 -2.58 8.55
N ASN A 299 -23.70 -2.77 8.59
CA ASN A 299 -24.42 -3.07 9.82
C ASN A 299 -24.24 -4.54 10.21
N ARG A 300 -23.80 -4.77 11.44
CA ARG A 300 -23.47 -6.09 11.97
C ARG A 300 -24.24 -6.39 13.24
N THR A 301 -24.30 -7.68 13.57
CA THR A 301 -24.75 -8.15 14.88
C THR A 301 -23.55 -8.43 15.78
N TYR A 302 -23.46 -7.73 16.91
CA TYR A 302 -22.34 -7.88 17.83
C TYR A 302 -22.51 -9.16 18.65
N THR A 303 -21.52 -10.05 18.58
CA THR A 303 -21.46 -11.27 19.39
C THR A 303 -20.17 -11.25 20.20
N GLY A 304 -20.28 -11.07 21.52
CA GLY A 304 -19.11 -10.90 22.37
C GLY A 304 -19.40 -10.34 23.76
N PRO A 305 -18.36 -10.15 24.58
CA PRO A 305 -18.47 -9.49 25.89
C PRO A 305 -18.90 -8.03 25.75
N THR A 306 -19.52 -7.45 26.78
CA THR A 306 -19.91 -6.02 26.72
C THR A 306 -18.69 -5.13 26.51
N ILE A 307 -18.74 -4.29 25.48
CA ILE A 307 -17.78 -3.24 25.21
C ILE A 307 -18.42 -1.91 25.62
N THR A 308 -17.70 -1.09 26.38
CA THR A 308 -18.08 0.30 26.66
C THR A 308 -16.91 1.19 26.31
N VAL A 309 -17.09 2.11 25.36
CA VAL A 309 -16.10 3.11 24.92
C VAL A 309 -16.80 4.45 24.68
N GLY A 310 -16.35 5.51 25.36
CA GLY A 310 -17.07 6.78 25.44
C GLY A 310 -18.52 6.59 25.90
N ASP A 311 -19.46 7.13 25.14
CA ASP A 311 -20.91 6.99 25.29
C ASP A 311 -21.48 5.72 24.61
N VAL A 312 -20.64 4.96 23.88
CA VAL A 312 -21.06 3.74 23.18
C VAL A 312 -20.96 2.54 24.11
N THR A 313 -22.05 1.79 24.20
CA THR A 313 -22.06 0.46 24.82
C THR A 313 -22.60 -0.57 23.84
N LEU A 314 -21.77 -1.55 23.48
CA LEU A 314 -22.16 -2.72 22.70
C LEU A 314 -22.36 -3.91 23.65
N THR A 315 -23.55 -4.48 23.65
CA THR A 315 -23.87 -5.72 24.37
C THR A 315 -24.15 -6.84 23.38
N ASN A 316 -23.97 -8.09 23.82
CA ASN A 316 -24.23 -9.25 22.99
C ASN A 316 -25.65 -9.21 22.39
N GLY A 317 -25.76 -9.29 21.07
CA GLY A 317 -27.01 -9.27 20.34
C GLY A 317 -27.45 -7.89 19.80
N VAL A 318 -26.68 -6.82 19.99
CA VAL A 318 -26.92 -5.55 19.28
C VAL A 318 -26.83 -5.78 17.78
N THR A 319 -27.89 -5.49 17.03
CA THR A 319 -28.03 -5.85 15.60
C THR A 319 -27.69 -4.72 14.62
N SER A 320 -27.27 -3.56 15.12
CA SER A 320 -27.03 -2.36 14.32
C SER A 320 -25.78 -1.62 14.82
N TYR A 321 -24.63 -2.26 14.69
CA TYR A 321 -23.34 -1.60 14.88
C TYR A 321 -22.51 -1.69 13.60
N SER A 322 -21.67 -0.70 13.40
CA SER A 322 -20.70 -0.59 12.31
C SER A 322 -19.36 -0.12 12.88
N CYS A 323 -18.30 -0.10 12.08
CA CYS A 323 -17.02 0.48 12.52
C CYS A 323 -17.19 1.98 12.81
N THR A 324 -18.03 2.68 12.03
CA THR A 324 -18.38 4.09 12.20
C THR A 324 -19.22 4.39 13.44
N THR A 325 -19.75 3.37 14.14
CA THR A 325 -20.37 3.56 15.46
C THR A 325 -19.35 4.07 16.49
N CYS A 326 -18.09 3.62 16.38
CA CYS A 326 -16.99 4.08 17.22
C CYS A 326 -16.06 5.05 16.49
N HIS A 327 -15.68 4.76 15.24
CA HIS A 327 -14.70 5.52 14.45
C HIS A 327 -15.39 6.52 13.51
N ASN A 328 -15.71 7.69 14.03
CA ASN A 328 -16.36 8.78 13.29
C ASN A 328 -15.78 10.16 13.66
N ALA A 329 -16.28 11.21 13.02
CA ALA A 329 -15.89 12.61 13.21
C ALA A 329 -16.14 13.18 14.62
N ASN A 330 -16.70 12.42 15.57
CA ASN A 330 -16.99 12.91 16.91
C ASN A 330 -15.72 13.06 17.76
N VAL A 331 -15.17 14.28 17.77
CA VAL A 331 -14.00 14.66 18.56
C VAL A 331 -14.33 15.09 20.00
N ALA A 332 -15.60 15.14 20.40
CA ALA A 332 -15.99 15.63 21.72
C ALA A 332 -15.55 14.65 22.84
N ASP A 333 -15.63 13.34 22.58
CA ASP A 333 -15.21 12.31 23.54
C ASP A 333 -13.68 12.12 23.52
N ASP A 334 -13.05 12.19 22.34
CA ASP A 334 -11.60 11.98 22.15
C ASP A 334 -10.72 13.07 22.79
N ASN A 335 -11.27 14.27 22.97
CA ASN A 335 -10.58 15.40 23.59
C ASN A 335 -10.74 15.45 25.12
N ALA A 336 -11.67 14.67 25.69
CA ALA A 336 -11.99 14.72 27.12
C ALA A 336 -11.05 13.86 27.99
N ASP A 337 -10.49 12.78 27.44
CA ASP A 337 -9.50 11.92 28.12
C ASP A 337 -8.50 11.32 27.12
N VAL A 338 -7.22 11.69 27.25
CA VAL A 338 -6.12 11.17 26.42
C VAL A 338 -5.90 9.67 26.57
N ASN A 339 -6.44 9.05 27.62
CA ASN A 339 -6.35 7.60 27.87
C ASN A 339 -7.55 6.83 27.33
N PHE A 340 -8.60 7.51 26.87
CA PHE A 340 -9.84 6.87 26.44
C PHE A 340 -10.49 7.62 25.28
N GLN A 341 -9.91 7.41 24.10
CA GLN A 341 -10.41 7.98 22.86
C GLN A 341 -11.33 6.96 22.18
N ARG A 342 -12.59 7.33 21.99
CA ARG A 342 -13.63 6.53 21.33
C ARG A 342 -13.27 6.23 19.89
N SER A 343 -12.92 7.25 19.13
CA SER A 343 -12.46 7.10 17.74
C SER A 343 -10.95 6.87 17.69
N ALA A 344 -10.23 7.17 18.77
CA ALA A 344 -8.76 7.17 18.81
C ALA A 344 -8.14 7.99 17.68
N GLY A 345 -8.79 9.10 17.32
CA GLY A 345 -8.40 9.99 16.22
C GLY A 345 -8.69 9.44 14.81
N LEU A 346 -9.35 8.29 14.66
CA LEU A 346 -9.64 7.64 13.37
C LEU A 346 -11.12 7.81 12.99
N ASP A 347 -11.37 8.43 11.83
CA ASP A 347 -12.70 8.53 11.21
C ASP A 347 -12.80 7.60 10.00
N LEU A 348 -13.70 6.62 10.07
CA LEU A 348 -13.94 5.64 9.00
C LEU A 348 -15.18 5.96 8.14
N GLY A 349 -15.70 7.18 8.20
CA GLY A 349 -16.85 7.62 7.40
C GLY A 349 -16.61 7.64 5.89
N SER A 350 -17.72 7.58 5.14
CA SER A 350 -17.75 7.61 3.67
C SER A 350 -17.83 9.02 3.06
N SER A 351 -17.89 10.08 3.87
CA SER A 351 -17.98 11.45 3.36
C SER A 351 -16.79 11.80 2.47
N VAL A 352 -17.00 12.54 1.37
CA VAL A 352 -15.93 12.87 0.43
C VAL A 352 -15.23 14.15 0.87
N SER A 353 -13.94 14.01 1.17
CA SER A 353 -13.07 15.12 1.52
C SER A 353 -12.78 16.04 0.32
N GLY A 354 -12.29 17.25 0.57
CA GLY A 354 -11.95 18.20 -0.47
C GLY A 354 -10.82 17.76 -1.41
N GLY A 355 -10.10 16.68 -1.08
CA GLY A 355 -9.14 16.02 -1.97
C GLY A 355 -9.78 15.07 -3.00
N GLY A 356 -11.11 14.86 -2.96
CA GLY A 356 -11.83 13.91 -3.81
C GLY A 356 -11.80 12.46 -3.30
N TYR A 357 -11.20 12.23 -2.12
CA TYR A 357 -11.18 10.95 -1.45
C TYR A 357 -12.27 10.86 -0.38
N VAL A 358 -12.86 9.68 -0.19
CA VAL A 358 -13.64 9.42 1.03
C VAL A 358 -12.76 9.55 2.28
N THR A 359 -13.30 10.10 3.37
CA THR A 359 -12.57 10.42 4.61
C THR A 359 -11.78 9.23 5.12
N SER A 360 -12.42 8.06 5.21
CA SER A 360 -11.77 6.82 5.67
C SER A 360 -10.51 6.44 4.89
N TYR A 361 -10.44 6.75 3.59
CA TYR A 361 -9.24 6.49 2.79
C TYR A 361 -8.07 7.35 3.28
N SER A 362 -8.34 8.64 3.46
CA SER A 362 -7.32 9.60 3.89
C SER A 362 -6.83 9.29 5.30
N GLU A 363 -7.73 8.98 6.24
CA GLU A 363 -7.36 8.65 7.62
C GLU A 363 -6.55 7.33 7.73
N LEU A 364 -6.78 6.38 6.82
CA LEU A 364 -6.01 5.13 6.81
C LEU A 364 -4.64 5.26 6.13
N MET A 365 -4.56 6.08 5.09
CA MET A 365 -3.38 6.20 4.21
C MET A 365 -2.44 7.34 4.58
N ILE A 366 -2.90 8.33 5.34
CA ILE A 366 -2.13 9.51 5.74
C ILE A 366 -2.05 9.54 7.26
N GLY A 367 -0.84 9.45 7.81
CA GLY A 367 -0.64 9.54 9.25
C GLY A 367 -0.88 10.94 9.82
N ASP A 368 -1.16 10.99 11.12
CA ASP A 368 -1.40 12.25 11.84
C ASP A 368 -0.14 13.13 11.88
N PRO A 369 -0.25 14.47 11.90
CA PRO A 369 0.90 15.35 12.09
C PRO A 369 1.63 15.09 13.41
N ILE A 370 2.97 15.04 13.37
CA ILE A 370 3.80 14.97 14.57
C ILE A 370 3.92 16.37 15.17
N ILE A 371 3.58 16.49 16.45
CA ILE A 371 3.61 17.77 17.17
C ILE A 371 4.83 17.81 18.08
N ASP A 372 5.61 18.89 18.02
CA ASP A 372 6.70 19.10 18.98
C ASP A 372 6.09 19.40 20.36
N PRO A 373 6.36 18.57 21.38
CA PRO A 373 5.74 18.74 22.70
C PRO A 373 6.15 20.06 23.38
N SER A 374 7.35 20.58 23.08
CA SER A 374 7.92 21.78 23.70
C SER A 374 7.35 23.08 23.14
N THR A 375 7.14 23.13 21.82
CA THR A 375 6.62 24.32 21.12
C THR A 375 5.12 24.23 20.86
N GLY A 376 4.57 23.01 20.78
CA GLY A 376 3.20 22.76 20.35
C GLY A 376 2.95 22.92 18.87
N LEU A 377 4.00 23.14 18.08
CA LEU A 377 3.90 23.32 16.64
C LEU A 377 4.03 21.97 15.93
N PRO A 378 3.41 21.76 14.76
CA PRO A 378 3.76 20.64 13.90
C PRO A 378 5.24 20.69 13.55
N THR A 379 5.88 19.52 13.57
CA THR A 379 7.25 19.42 13.07
C THR A 379 7.23 19.53 11.56
N ILE A 380 8.20 20.25 11.01
CA ILE A 380 8.33 20.49 9.58
C ILE A 380 9.65 19.89 9.11
N THR A 381 9.60 19.18 7.99
CA THR A 381 10.77 18.69 7.27
C THR A 381 10.93 19.49 5.98
N ILE A 382 12.15 19.97 5.71
CA ILE A 382 12.51 20.56 4.42
C ILE A 382 13.14 19.46 3.58
N GLN A 383 12.52 19.14 2.44
CA GLN A 383 13.04 18.16 1.50
C GLN A 383 14.28 18.66 0.74
N PRO A 384 15.09 17.78 0.13
CA PRO A 384 16.28 18.18 -0.63
C PRO A 384 15.99 19.15 -1.80
N ASP A 385 14.76 19.15 -2.32
CA ASP A 385 14.28 20.07 -3.36
C ASP A 385 13.78 21.43 -2.82
N GLY A 386 13.85 21.64 -1.49
CA GLY A 386 13.40 22.84 -0.81
C GLY A 386 11.91 22.84 -0.43
N GLN A 387 11.15 21.79 -0.73
CA GLN A 387 9.74 21.72 -0.34
C GLN A 387 9.59 21.55 1.17
N ILE A 388 8.68 22.32 1.75
CA ILE A 388 8.29 22.25 3.16
C ILE A 388 7.19 21.20 3.30
N ARG A 389 7.38 20.21 4.17
CA ARG A 389 6.36 19.21 4.49
C ARG A 389 6.14 19.09 5.99
N ILE A 390 4.88 18.91 6.39
CA ILE A 390 4.53 18.54 7.77
C ILE A 390 5.03 17.11 8.01
N SER A 391 5.81 16.91 9.07
CA SER A 391 6.20 15.57 9.51
C SER A 391 4.96 14.85 10.05
N ARG A 392 4.73 13.61 9.61
CA ARG A 392 3.56 12.80 9.98
C ARG A 392 4.00 11.49 10.62
N GLU A 393 3.13 10.95 11.46
CA GLU A 393 3.21 9.59 11.96
C GLU A 393 3.09 8.58 10.82
N SER A 394 3.40 7.33 11.11
CA SER A 394 3.14 6.25 10.16
C SER A 394 1.63 6.10 9.94
N PRO A 395 1.16 5.98 8.68
CA PRO A 395 -0.24 5.69 8.41
C PRO A 395 -0.65 4.34 9.00
N ALA A 396 -1.96 4.18 9.24
CA ALA A 396 -2.51 2.92 9.74
C ALA A 396 -2.31 1.76 8.74
N VAL A 397 -2.28 2.09 7.45
CA VAL A 397 -1.99 1.15 6.36
C VAL A 397 -0.54 1.31 5.89
N SER A 398 0.20 0.21 5.92
CA SER A 398 1.53 0.10 5.32
C SER A 398 1.44 -0.76 4.06
N VAL A 399 1.61 -0.12 2.92
CA VAL A 399 1.56 -0.78 1.59
C VAL A 399 2.82 -1.58 1.25
N THR A 400 3.69 -1.81 2.24
CA THR A 400 4.77 -2.81 2.11
C THR A 400 4.21 -4.23 2.23
N SER A 401 3.19 -4.40 3.08
CA SER A 401 2.36 -5.60 3.16
C SER A 401 1.24 -5.42 4.19
N ALA A 402 0.15 -6.18 4.02
CA ALA A 402 -0.93 -6.31 5.00
C ALA A 402 -0.40 -6.70 6.38
N ARG A 403 0.65 -7.53 6.46
CA ARG A 403 1.28 -7.92 7.74
C ARG A 403 2.03 -6.79 8.44
N GLY A 404 2.48 -5.79 7.68
CA GLY A 404 3.13 -4.58 8.20
C GLY A 404 2.15 -3.45 8.53
N SER A 405 0.85 -3.64 8.33
CA SER A 405 -0.17 -2.61 8.57
C SER A 405 -0.71 -2.68 9.99
N ILE A 406 -0.76 -1.53 10.67
CA ILE A 406 -1.37 -1.38 12.00
C ILE A 406 -2.87 -1.74 11.93
N LEU A 407 -3.56 -1.30 10.87
CA LEU A 407 -4.97 -1.65 10.64
C LEU A 407 -5.19 -3.16 10.73
N MET A 408 -4.36 -3.94 10.03
CA MET A 408 -4.49 -5.40 10.03
C MET A 408 -4.10 -6.01 11.37
N ALA A 409 -3.09 -5.46 12.06
CA ALA A 409 -2.74 -5.92 13.39
C ALA A 409 -3.91 -5.75 14.39
N VAL A 410 -4.63 -4.62 14.31
CA VAL A 410 -5.85 -4.37 15.11
C VAL A 410 -6.97 -5.32 14.69
N LEU A 411 -7.29 -5.42 13.39
CA LEU A 411 -8.38 -6.24 12.88
C LEU A 411 -8.18 -7.75 13.09
N TYR A 412 -6.95 -8.22 13.28
CA TYR A 412 -6.66 -9.60 13.67
C TYR A 412 -6.42 -9.78 15.18
N ASN A 413 -6.44 -8.68 15.96
CA ASN A 413 -6.04 -8.64 17.36
C ASN A 413 -4.69 -9.36 17.59
N GLN A 414 -3.72 -9.08 16.71
CA GLN A 414 -2.42 -9.72 16.67
C GLN A 414 -1.37 -8.70 16.24
N ALA A 415 -0.22 -8.63 16.92
CA ALA A 415 0.83 -7.66 16.63
C ALA A 415 1.37 -7.69 15.17
N LEU A 416 1.28 -8.83 14.47
CA LEU A 416 1.87 -9.05 13.14
C LEU A 416 3.31 -8.51 13.04
N LYS A 417 3.65 -7.75 11.99
CA LYS A 417 4.89 -6.98 11.87
C LYS A 417 4.74 -5.50 12.28
N ALA A 418 3.59 -5.14 12.86
CA ALA A 418 3.28 -3.79 13.35
C ALA A 418 2.89 -3.88 14.84
N PRO A 419 3.86 -4.14 15.74
CA PRO A 419 3.57 -4.54 17.11
C PRO A 419 3.00 -3.43 18.00
N GLU A 420 3.11 -2.18 17.55
CA GLU A 420 2.71 -1.00 18.29
C GLU A 420 2.04 -0.01 17.34
N ARG A 421 1.06 0.72 17.86
CA ARG A 421 0.45 1.89 17.21
C ARG A 421 0.91 3.14 17.94
N ARG A 422 1.16 4.23 17.21
CA ARG A 422 1.39 5.53 17.81
C ARG A 422 0.06 6.25 18.06
N ILE A 423 -0.14 6.78 19.26
CA ILE A 423 -1.32 7.55 19.68
C ILE A 423 -0.80 8.75 20.49
N ASN A 424 -1.04 9.98 20.03
CA ASN A 424 -0.61 11.21 20.71
C ASN A 424 0.86 11.19 21.14
N ASP A 425 1.77 10.88 20.21
CA ASP A 425 3.21 10.72 20.46
C ASP A 425 3.66 9.52 21.30
N VAL A 426 2.75 8.69 21.80
CA VAL A 426 3.04 7.51 22.62
C VAL A 426 2.91 6.22 21.80
N LEU A 427 3.89 5.32 21.91
CA LEU A 427 3.80 3.98 21.34
C LEU A 427 2.96 3.08 22.26
N VAL A 428 1.88 2.54 21.73
CA VAL A 428 0.93 1.66 22.41
C VAL A 428 1.01 0.27 21.78
N PRO A 429 1.42 -0.77 22.53
CA PRO A 429 1.41 -2.14 22.03
C PRO A 429 0.02 -2.58 21.58
N ILE A 430 -0.07 -3.33 20.48
CA ILE A 430 -1.35 -3.89 19.99
C ILE A 430 -2.01 -4.75 21.08
N SER A 431 -1.22 -5.45 21.90
CA SER A 431 -1.72 -6.24 23.04
C SER A 431 -2.33 -5.41 24.17
N ALA A 432 -2.14 -4.09 24.17
CA ALA A 432 -2.72 -3.17 25.16
C ALA A 432 -4.05 -2.56 24.69
N ILE A 433 -4.47 -2.84 23.45
CA ILE A 433 -5.77 -2.40 22.95
C ILE A 433 -6.87 -3.17 23.69
N THR A 434 -7.77 -2.43 24.34
CA THR A 434 -8.79 -3.00 25.24
C THR A 434 -10.00 -3.59 24.50
N VAL A 435 -10.24 -3.13 23.27
CA VAL A 435 -11.31 -3.62 22.40
C VAL A 435 -10.77 -4.66 21.43
N ASP A 436 -11.28 -5.89 21.51
CA ASP A 436 -10.96 -6.94 20.54
C ASP A 436 -11.75 -6.73 19.24
N HIS A 437 -11.03 -6.44 18.16
CA HIS A 437 -11.61 -6.20 16.84
C HIS A 437 -11.67 -7.46 15.95
N SER A 438 -11.09 -8.59 16.38
CA SER A 438 -10.94 -9.79 15.55
C SER A 438 -12.26 -10.45 15.15
N SER A 439 -13.30 -10.23 15.94
CA SER A 439 -14.66 -10.72 15.67
C SER A 439 -15.57 -9.68 14.99
N MET A 440 -15.09 -8.44 14.80
CA MET A 440 -15.87 -7.36 14.20
C MET A 440 -15.88 -7.40 12.67
N THR A 441 -14.96 -8.17 12.07
CA THR A 441 -14.95 -8.48 10.64
C THR A 441 -15.01 -9.99 10.42
N ASN A 442 -15.52 -10.41 9.28
CA ASN A 442 -15.45 -11.79 8.82
C ASN A 442 -14.25 -12.02 7.88
N ALA A 443 -14.00 -13.28 7.51
CA ALA A 443 -12.86 -13.66 6.69
C ALA A 443 -12.91 -13.05 5.27
N SER A 444 -14.11 -12.89 4.69
CA SER A 444 -14.28 -12.29 3.37
C SER A 444 -14.00 -10.78 3.38
N GLU A 445 -14.43 -10.07 4.42
CA GLU A 445 -14.12 -8.64 4.61
C GLU A 445 -12.62 -8.43 4.80
N ARG A 446 -11.98 -9.22 5.67
CA ARG A 446 -10.52 -9.17 5.84
C ARG A 446 -9.76 -9.53 4.57
N ARG A 447 -10.27 -10.45 3.75
CA ARG A 447 -9.69 -10.76 2.44
C ARG A 447 -9.65 -9.53 1.54
N VAL A 448 -10.76 -8.79 1.42
CA VAL A 448 -10.83 -7.58 0.58
C VAL A 448 -9.83 -6.53 1.08
N ILE A 449 -9.75 -6.31 2.40
CA ILE A 449 -8.82 -5.34 2.98
C ILE A 449 -7.36 -5.79 2.76
N ASN A 450 -7.04 -7.07 2.99
CA ASN A 450 -5.71 -7.63 2.72
C ASN A 450 -5.30 -7.42 1.26
N GLU A 451 -6.18 -7.75 0.32
CA GLU A 451 -5.95 -7.56 -1.11
C GLU A 451 -5.75 -6.10 -1.46
N TRP A 452 -6.58 -5.20 -0.95
CA TRP A 452 -6.44 -3.77 -1.19
C TRP A 452 -5.10 -3.20 -0.69
N VAL A 453 -4.74 -3.50 0.57
CA VAL A 453 -3.45 -3.08 1.14
C VAL A 453 -2.30 -3.63 0.30
N ASP A 454 -2.38 -4.91 -0.06
CA ASP A 454 -1.31 -5.61 -0.78
C ASP A 454 -1.21 -5.23 -2.27
N LEU A 455 -2.23 -4.56 -2.84
CA LEU A 455 -2.19 -3.97 -4.18
C LEU A 455 -1.69 -2.52 -4.17
N GLY A 456 -1.18 -2.04 -3.02
CA GLY A 456 -0.61 -0.71 -2.90
C GLY A 456 -1.55 0.32 -2.25
N GLY A 457 -2.67 -0.11 -1.65
CA GLY A 457 -3.61 0.80 -1.00
C GLY A 457 -4.18 1.87 -1.94
N GLN A 458 -4.29 1.55 -3.22
CA GLN A 458 -4.78 2.48 -4.24
C GLN A 458 -6.26 2.81 -4.01
N TYR A 459 -6.65 4.05 -4.31
CA TYR A 459 -8.04 4.47 -4.29
C TYR A 459 -8.83 3.77 -5.41
N TYR A 460 -8.24 3.72 -6.61
CA TYR A 460 -8.75 2.91 -7.73
C TYR A 460 -7.66 2.02 -8.31
N ASN A 461 -8.07 0.81 -8.68
CA ASN A 461 -7.29 -0.18 -9.42
C ASN A 461 -7.88 -0.44 -10.82
N THR A 462 -8.86 0.36 -11.23
CA THR A 462 -9.46 0.31 -12.58
C THR A 462 -9.50 1.67 -13.23
N ALA A 463 -9.21 1.68 -14.52
CA ALA A 463 -9.47 2.80 -15.40
C ALA A 463 -10.32 2.43 -16.65
N PHE A 464 -10.61 1.15 -16.86
CA PHE A 464 -11.30 0.65 -18.05
C PHE A 464 -12.46 -0.27 -17.64
N VAL A 465 -13.69 0.23 -17.67
CA VAL A 465 -14.91 -0.57 -17.42
C VAL A 465 -16.00 -0.25 -18.44
N ALA A 466 -16.94 -1.17 -18.59
CA ALA A 466 -18.15 -0.94 -19.37
C ALA A 466 -19.04 0.09 -18.67
N GLY A 467 -19.25 1.25 -19.30
CA GLY A 467 -20.01 2.38 -18.75
C GLY A 467 -19.22 3.69 -18.64
N ALA A 468 -17.92 3.66 -18.90
CA ALA A 468 -17.08 4.85 -18.99
C ALA A 468 -17.17 5.47 -20.39
N GLY A 469 -17.90 6.58 -20.51
CA GLY A 469 -18.00 7.42 -21.73
C GLY A 469 -18.16 6.69 -23.07
N ASP A 470 -17.99 7.44 -24.16
CA ASP A 470 -17.90 6.89 -25.53
C ASP A 470 -16.48 6.36 -25.85
N ASP A 471 -15.51 6.53 -24.94
CA ASP A 471 -14.09 6.19 -25.14
C ASP A 471 -13.62 4.94 -24.37
N GLY A 472 -14.46 4.36 -23.50
CA GLY A 472 -14.16 3.15 -22.74
C GLY A 472 -13.15 3.33 -21.61
N THR A 473 -12.88 4.58 -21.20
CA THR A 473 -11.97 4.92 -20.10
C THR A 473 -12.66 5.83 -19.11
N TYR A 474 -12.56 5.58 -17.81
CA TYR A 474 -13.02 6.59 -16.86
C TYR A 474 -12.09 7.81 -16.96
N SER A 475 -12.67 8.98 -17.22
CA SER A 475 -12.01 10.27 -17.08
C SER A 475 -11.67 10.53 -15.61
N GLN A 476 -10.68 11.41 -15.36
CA GLN A 476 -10.30 11.83 -14.00
C GLN A 476 -11.52 12.29 -13.18
N SER A 477 -12.50 12.93 -13.82
CA SER A 477 -13.78 13.40 -13.26
C SER A 477 -14.81 12.31 -12.94
N GLU A 478 -14.61 11.08 -13.39
CA GLU A 478 -15.46 9.91 -13.06
C GLU A 478 -14.83 9.03 -11.97
N LEU A 479 -13.50 9.03 -11.84
CA LEU A 479 -12.77 8.29 -10.79
C LEU A 479 -12.65 9.08 -9.51
N ARG A 480 -12.35 10.36 -9.63
CA ARG A 480 -12.64 11.31 -8.58
C ARG A 480 -13.87 12.01 -9.07
N THR A 481 -14.95 11.95 -8.33
CA THR A 481 -15.82 13.11 -8.31
C THR A 481 -15.02 14.14 -7.52
N PRO A 482 -14.15 15.01 -8.11
CA PRO A 482 -13.81 16.18 -7.34
C PRO A 482 -15.17 16.79 -6.98
N PRO A 483 -15.36 17.17 -5.72
CA PRO A 483 -16.39 18.14 -5.41
C PRO A 483 -16.41 19.16 -6.52
N SER A 484 -17.56 19.41 -7.12
CA SER A 484 -17.59 20.34 -8.24
C SER A 484 -17.29 21.80 -7.80
N GLY A 485 -17.09 22.00 -6.48
CA GLY A 485 -16.49 23.16 -5.85
C GLY A 485 -14.98 23.05 -5.60
N LEU A 486 -14.48 23.85 -4.67
CA LEU A 486 -13.06 23.90 -4.26
C LEU A 486 -12.07 24.35 -5.35
N SER A 487 -12.49 25.26 -6.24
CA SER A 487 -11.60 25.85 -7.26
C SER A 487 -10.35 26.47 -6.63
N ARG A 488 -9.17 26.02 -7.09
CA ARG A 488 -7.87 26.57 -6.65
C ARG A 488 -7.72 28.04 -6.99
N THR A 489 -8.18 28.46 -8.16
CA THR A 489 -8.12 29.87 -8.57
C THR A 489 -8.98 30.74 -7.64
N VAL A 490 -10.20 30.31 -7.33
CA VAL A 490 -11.08 31.01 -6.37
C VAL A 490 -10.48 30.98 -4.96
N PHE A 491 -9.81 29.88 -4.60
CA PHE A 491 -9.14 29.78 -3.31
C PHE A 491 -8.06 30.84 -3.18
N ASP A 492 -7.11 30.89 -4.11
CA ASP A 492 -5.97 31.82 -4.06
C ASP A 492 -6.43 33.28 -4.07
N SER A 493 -7.46 33.61 -4.86
CA SER A 493 -7.94 35.00 -4.97
C SER A 493 -8.86 35.45 -3.85
N THR A 494 -9.60 34.53 -3.23
CA THR A 494 -10.77 34.87 -2.40
C THR A 494 -10.77 34.17 -1.06
N ILE A 495 -10.55 32.86 -1.02
CA ILE A 495 -10.70 32.07 0.21
C ILE A 495 -9.47 32.17 1.10
N GLN A 496 -8.26 32.04 0.54
CA GLN A 496 -7.03 32.15 1.31
C GLN A 496 -6.94 33.51 2.04
N PRO A 497 -7.25 34.67 1.40
CA PRO A 497 -7.30 35.94 2.11
C PRO A 497 -8.27 35.96 3.30
N ILE A 498 -9.45 35.33 3.18
CA ILE A 498 -10.42 35.23 4.29
C ILE A 498 -9.83 34.39 5.43
N LEU A 499 -9.27 33.22 5.12
CA LEU A 499 -8.69 32.31 6.11
C LEU A 499 -7.49 32.95 6.81
N ILE A 500 -6.63 33.66 6.09
CA ILE A 500 -5.52 34.39 6.69
C ILE A 500 -6.04 35.52 7.59
N ALA A 501 -7.04 36.29 7.17
CA ALA A 501 -7.58 37.38 7.97
C ALA A 501 -8.33 36.91 9.24
N ARG A 502 -9.05 35.79 9.15
CA ARG A 502 -9.94 35.30 10.23
C ARG A 502 -9.29 34.26 11.12
N CYS A 503 -8.45 33.38 10.56
CA CYS A 503 -8.01 32.15 11.22
C CYS A 503 -6.52 32.18 11.56
N ALA A 504 -5.67 32.88 10.79
CA ALA A 504 -4.20 32.81 10.97
C ALA A 504 -3.74 33.19 12.39
N GLN A 505 -4.46 34.07 13.09
CA GLN A 505 -4.12 34.41 14.47
C GLN A 505 -4.04 33.18 15.39
N CYS A 506 -4.80 32.11 15.14
CA CYS A 506 -4.75 30.88 15.92
C CYS A 506 -4.26 29.67 15.11
N HIS A 507 -4.32 29.74 13.77
CA HIS A 507 -4.03 28.62 12.86
C HIS A 507 -2.73 28.78 12.07
N GLN A 508 -2.01 29.90 12.21
CA GLN A 508 -0.71 30.09 11.57
C GLN A 508 0.40 30.10 12.62
N ALA A 509 1.32 29.14 12.52
CA ALA A 509 2.42 28.98 13.48
C ALA A 509 3.47 30.10 13.38
N PHE A 510 3.72 30.61 12.17
CA PHE A 510 4.68 31.67 11.87
C PHE A 510 4.04 32.71 10.95
N GLY A 511 4.19 34.00 11.26
CA GLY A 511 3.71 35.05 10.36
C GLY A 511 4.35 35.00 8.96
N GLY A 512 3.66 35.52 7.94
CA GLY A 512 4.17 35.57 6.56
C GLY A 512 3.96 34.27 5.77
N ASN A 513 4.93 33.85 4.95
CA ASN A 513 4.83 32.66 4.08
C ASN A 513 5.38 31.37 4.74
N GLY A 514 5.22 31.22 6.05
CA GLY A 514 5.37 29.91 6.72
C GLY A 514 6.80 29.46 7.02
N ALA A 515 7.82 30.28 6.75
CA ALA A 515 9.22 29.91 6.96
C ALA A 515 10.10 30.99 7.61
N THR A 516 9.67 32.25 7.70
CA THR A 516 10.57 33.37 8.05
C THR A 516 9.97 34.43 8.98
N GLY A 517 8.78 34.19 9.55
CA GLY A 517 8.13 35.12 10.48
C GLY A 517 8.37 34.83 11.96
N GLU A 518 8.00 35.78 12.81
CA GLU A 518 7.95 35.56 14.25
C GLU A 518 6.95 34.46 14.59
N ALA A 519 7.31 33.64 15.58
CA ALA A 519 6.44 32.59 16.09
C ALA A 519 5.16 33.21 16.67
N ASN A 520 4.01 32.70 16.24
CA ASN A 520 2.72 33.19 16.69
C ASN A 520 2.39 32.59 18.08
N ALA A 521 2.49 33.42 19.12
CA ALA A 521 2.19 33.02 20.49
C ALA A 521 0.70 32.67 20.74
N GLN A 522 -0.20 32.95 19.78
CA GLN A 522 -1.62 32.62 19.85
C GLN A 522 -1.98 31.37 19.04
N PHE A 523 -1.00 30.72 18.41
CA PHE A 523 -1.22 29.48 17.70
C PHE A 523 -1.75 28.38 18.63
N SER A 524 -2.82 27.71 18.19
CA SER A 524 -3.42 26.57 18.89
C SER A 524 -3.07 25.27 18.18
N ARG A 525 -2.71 24.21 18.92
CA ARG A 525 -2.33 22.91 18.36
C ARG A 525 -3.55 22.25 17.69
N ASN A 526 -3.60 22.24 16.36
CA ASN A 526 -4.72 21.62 15.64
C ASN A 526 -4.33 21.13 14.23
N ARG A 527 -5.17 20.29 13.61
CA ARG A 527 -4.94 19.70 12.27
C ARG A 527 -5.01 20.72 11.13
N PHE A 528 -5.48 21.95 11.36
CA PHE A 528 -5.60 23.01 10.36
C PHE A 528 -4.54 24.09 10.56
N VAL A 529 -3.44 23.96 9.83
CA VAL A 529 -2.30 24.87 9.94
C VAL A 529 -2.09 25.62 8.64
N LEU A 530 -2.33 26.93 8.69
CA LEU A 530 -2.05 27.86 7.61
C LEU A 530 -0.58 28.24 7.64
N THR A 531 0.02 28.23 6.46
CA THR A 531 1.40 28.61 6.19
C THR A 531 1.49 30.00 5.58
N GLY A 532 0.44 30.51 4.94
CA GLY A 532 0.48 31.73 4.13
C GLY A 532 0.95 31.48 2.69
N ASN A 533 1.44 30.28 2.39
CA ASN A 533 1.67 29.84 1.01
C ASN A 533 0.34 29.38 0.40
N PRO A 534 -0.12 29.95 -0.74
CA PRO A 534 -1.42 29.62 -1.32
C PRO A 534 -1.61 28.13 -1.63
N GLU A 535 -0.55 27.45 -2.06
CA GLU A 535 -0.61 26.02 -2.38
C GLU A 535 -0.69 25.14 -1.14
N GLY A 536 0.18 25.40 -0.16
CA GLY A 536 0.12 24.70 1.13
C GLY A 536 -1.22 24.93 1.83
N ASP A 537 -1.70 26.16 1.83
CA ASP A 537 -2.96 26.56 2.47
C ASP A 537 -4.17 25.97 1.74
N PHE A 538 -4.14 25.86 0.41
CA PHE A 538 -5.18 25.17 -0.35
C PHE A 538 -5.25 23.71 0.08
N ASN A 539 -4.10 23.02 0.03
CA ASN A 539 -4.02 21.60 0.32
C ASN A 539 -4.48 21.27 1.75
N ILE A 540 -4.14 22.09 2.75
CA ILE A 540 -4.60 21.88 4.13
C ILE A 540 -6.05 22.33 4.35
N THR A 541 -6.55 23.33 3.60
CA THR A 541 -7.95 23.76 3.72
C THR A 541 -8.89 22.71 3.14
N THR A 542 -8.55 22.13 2.00
CA THR A 542 -9.39 21.10 1.39
C THR A 542 -9.48 19.85 2.26
N THR A 543 -8.49 19.55 3.12
CA THR A 543 -8.62 18.48 4.13
C THR A 543 -9.60 18.80 5.26
N MET A 544 -9.96 20.07 5.47
CA MET A 544 -10.97 20.48 6.47
C MET A 544 -12.41 20.44 5.92
N VAL A 545 -12.53 20.13 4.64
CA VAL A 545 -13.79 19.93 3.94
C VAL A 545 -14.00 18.42 3.85
N SER A 546 -14.96 17.89 4.60
CA SER A 546 -15.36 16.48 4.64
C SER A 546 -16.65 16.19 3.88
N ASP A 547 -17.42 17.23 3.51
CA ASP A 547 -18.72 17.13 2.85
C ASP A 547 -18.92 18.33 1.93
N THR A 548 -18.84 18.09 0.63
CA THR A 548 -18.99 19.17 -0.37
C THR A 548 -20.41 19.39 -0.83
N THR A 549 -21.37 18.65 -0.27
CA THR A 549 -22.80 18.87 -0.51
C THR A 549 -23.39 19.81 0.53
N THR A 550 -22.89 19.75 1.76
CA THR A 550 -23.40 20.53 2.90
C THR A 550 -22.27 21.26 3.60
N ALA A 551 -22.02 22.51 3.20
CA ALA A 551 -20.97 23.38 3.75
C ALA A 551 -20.90 23.38 5.29
N ALA A 552 -22.05 23.44 5.97
CA ALA A 552 -22.13 23.52 7.43
C ALA A 552 -21.63 22.27 8.17
N ASN A 553 -21.56 21.11 7.52
CA ASN A 553 -21.07 19.86 8.13
C ASN A 553 -19.54 19.84 8.23
N ASN A 554 -18.85 20.69 7.47
CA ASN A 554 -17.40 20.72 7.41
C ASN A 554 -16.82 21.38 8.64
N ILE A 555 -15.78 20.77 9.22
CA ILE A 555 -15.05 21.34 10.36
C ILE A 555 -14.42 22.70 10.07
N LEU A 556 -14.17 23.03 8.78
CA LEU A 556 -13.78 24.38 8.35
C LEU A 556 -14.81 25.46 8.72
N LEU A 557 -16.09 25.10 8.82
CA LEU A 557 -17.19 26.04 9.10
C LEU A 557 -17.91 25.73 10.42
N SER A 558 -18.11 24.46 10.79
CA SER A 558 -18.84 24.05 11.99
C SER A 558 -18.10 24.41 13.28
N LYS A 559 -16.76 24.28 13.30
CA LYS A 559 -15.96 24.65 14.47
C LYS A 559 -15.94 26.16 14.71
N PRO A 560 -15.54 27.03 13.76
CA PRO A 560 -15.48 28.47 14.03
C PRO A 560 -16.85 29.11 14.28
N THR A 561 -17.96 28.44 13.91
CA THR A 561 -19.34 28.87 14.24
C THR A 561 -19.88 28.30 15.55
N SER A 562 -19.15 27.39 16.20
CA SER A 562 -19.55 26.82 17.48
C SER A 562 -19.51 27.87 18.60
N THR A 563 -20.55 27.84 19.44
CA THR A 563 -20.56 28.57 20.71
C THR A 563 -20.18 27.66 21.89
N ASP A 564 -19.85 26.40 21.65
CA ASP A 564 -19.30 25.51 22.66
C ASP A 564 -17.78 25.61 22.69
N ILE A 565 -17.23 26.09 23.82
CA ILE A 565 -15.78 26.27 24.01
C ILE A 565 -15.01 24.95 24.06
N ALA A 566 -15.67 23.82 24.32
CA ALA A 566 -15.07 22.49 24.19
C ALA A 566 -14.80 22.11 22.72
N VAL A 567 -15.52 22.73 21.77
CA VAL A 567 -15.44 22.43 20.34
C VAL A 567 -14.48 23.37 19.60
N HIS A 568 -14.53 24.67 19.90
CA HIS A 568 -13.64 25.69 19.33
C HIS A 568 -13.55 26.92 20.25
N PRO A 569 -12.38 27.60 20.34
CA PRO A 569 -12.22 28.81 21.14
C PRO A 569 -13.22 29.91 20.73
N GLN A 570 -13.72 30.64 21.73
CA GLN A 570 -14.59 31.79 21.56
C GLN A 570 -13.78 33.10 21.56
N ILE A 571 -14.29 34.13 20.89
CA ILE A 571 -13.76 35.49 20.89
C ILE A 571 -14.67 36.44 21.68
N ASN A 572 -14.12 37.59 22.08
CA ASN A 572 -14.86 38.71 22.69
C ASN A 572 -15.84 38.33 23.82
N GLY A 573 -15.47 37.37 24.68
CA GLY A 573 -16.23 37.03 25.88
C GLY A 573 -17.45 36.13 25.65
N GLY A 574 -17.44 35.28 24.61
CA GLY A 574 -18.43 34.21 24.46
C GLY A 574 -18.98 34.02 23.04
N GLN A 575 -18.45 34.74 22.05
CA GLN A 575 -18.91 34.66 20.67
C GLN A 575 -18.11 33.63 19.88
N ALA A 576 -18.78 32.94 18.97
CA ALA A 576 -18.11 32.13 17.95
C ALA A 576 -17.15 33.01 17.12
N VAL A 577 -16.08 32.41 16.58
CA VAL A 577 -15.08 33.12 15.76
C VAL A 577 -15.68 33.65 14.45
N MET A 578 -16.70 32.96 13.95
CA MET A 578 -17.45 33.28 12.76
C MET A 578 -18.94 33.03 13.02
N SER A 579 -19.83 33.78 12.36
CA SER A 579 -21.26 33.48 12.36
C SER A 579 -21.68 32.84 11.04
N ALA A 580 -22.67 31.95 11.07
CA ALA A 580 -23.31 31.43 9.85
C ALA A 580 -23.98 32.53 9.00
N SER A 581 -24.22 33.71 9.59
CA SER A 581 -24.72 34.90 8.89
C SER A 581 -23.63 35.77 8.27
N ASP A 582 -22.35 35.46 8.47
CA ASP A 582 -21.25 36.29 7.96
C ASP A 582 -21.11 36.14 6.44
N ALA A 583 -20.72 37.24 5.77
CA ALA A 583 -20.41 37.22 4.34
C ALA A 583 -19.23 36.29 4.02
N ASP A 584 -18.24 36.24 4.90
CA ASP A 584 -17.07 35.36 4.77
C ASP A 584 -17.47 33.88 4.91
N TYR A 585 -18.35 33.56 5.88
CA TYR A 585 -18.93 32.22 6.00
C TYR A 585 -19.63 31.81 4.71
N THR A 586 -20.50 32.70 4.19
CA THR A 586 -21.26 32.44 2.96
C THR A 586 -20.34 32.24 1.76
N THR A 587 -19.24 32.99 1.69
CA THR A 587 -18.25 32.89 0.61
C THR A 587 -17.51 31.56 0.65
N ILE A 588 -17.06 31.14 1.83
CA ILE A 588 -16.42 29.82 2.01
C ILE A 588 -17.42 28.70 1.74
N ALA A 589 -18.64 28.81 2.26
CA ALA A 589 -19.69 27.82 2.05
C ALA A 589 -20.00 27.61 0.56
N ASN A 590 -20.16 28.71 -0.19
CA ASN A 590 -20.38 28.66 -1.63
C ASN A 590 -19.19 28.08 -2.40
N TRP A 591 -17.95 28.29 -1.92
CA TRP A 591 -16.77 27.68 -2.52
C TRP A 591 -16.72 26.17 -2.28
N ILE A 592 -17.15 25.70 -1.09
CA ILE A 592 -17.24 24.27 -0.76
C ILE A 592 -18.29 23.56 -1.62
N THR A 593 -19.49 24.15 -1.70
CA THR A 593 -20.65 23.53 -2.38
C THR A 593 -20.85 24.04 -3.80
N ALA A 594 -19.84 24.69 -4.37
CA ALA A 594 -19.92 25.14 -5.76
C ALA A 594 -20.19 23.93 -6.67
N PRO A 595 -21.02 24.10 -7.72
CA PRO A 595 -21.50 23.00 -8.54
C PRO A 595 -20.60 22.63 -9.70
#